data_AF-A0A183V8I9-F1
#
_entry.id   AF-A0A183V8I9-F1
#
_cell.length_a   1.000
_cell.length_b   1.000
_cell.length_c   1.000
_cell.angle_alpha   90.00
_cell.angle_beta   90.00
_cell.angle_gamma   90.00
#
_symmetry.space_group_name_H-M   'P 1'
#
loop_
_entity.id
_entity.type
_entity.pdbx_description
1 polymer ?
#
loop_
_entity_poly.entity_id
_entity_poly.type
_entity_poly.pdbx_seq_one_letter_code
_entity_poly.pdbx_strand_id
1 'polypeptide(L)'
;MIGIGLTIASFACIFSSKGWQWSGPRAYQPAELNKTWGSIHSMLGLLACVAAWMQPVNAVFRCEHQSSLRVIFNILHRFCGFSAWLMAAASTMIAVRWFSGRFTSPHAALGLFVTYVVVFGVTFIFSEVLYIRIWWQRKNVVVSSDVEMYPIDEKDSNVILSADEEKVIHYIICYIHS
;
A
#
# COMPACT_ATOMS: atom_id res chain seq x y z
N MET A 1 -4.56 -0.73 12.38
CA MET A 1 -5.22 -1.90 13.02
C MET A 1 -6.74 -1.81 13.01
N ILE A 2 -7.35 -0.67 13.38
CA ILE A 2 -8.82 -0.48 13.35
C ILE A 2 -9.41 -0.85 11.97
N GLY A 3 -8.83 -0.36 10.87
CA GLY A 3 -9.31 -0.67 9.52
C GLY A 3 -9.30 -2.17 9.19
N ILE A 4 -8.31 -2.92 9.65
CA ILE A 4 -8.24 -4.38 9.44
C ILE A 4 -9.39 -5.06 10.16
N GLY A 5 -9.58 -4.76 11.45
CA GLY A 5 -10.69 -5.30 12.24
C GLY A 5 -12.06 -5.02 11.59
N LEU A 6 -12.28 -3.79 11.12
CA LEU A 6 -13.51 -3.41 10.42
C LEU A 6 -13.69 -4.18 9.11
N THR A 7 -12.63 -4.36 8.31
CA THR A 7 -12.72 -5.12 7.04
C THR A 7 -12.99 -6.61 7.26
N ILE A 8 -12.38 -7.23 8.28
CA ILE A 8 -12.63 -8.63 8.64
C ILE A 8 -14.08 -8.79 9.11
N ALA A 9 -14.54 -7.94 10.04
CA ALA A 9 -15.91 -7.96 10.53
C ALA A 9 -16.93 -7.75 9.40
N SER A 10 -16.67 -6.78 8.52
CA SER A 10 -17.53 -6.52 7.35
C SER A 10 -17.61 -7.72 6.42
N PHE A 11 -16.47 -8.37 6.13
CA PHE A 11 -16.44 -9.55 5.29
C PHE A 11 -17.22 -10.71 5.93
N ALA A 12 -17.05 -10.94 7.24
CA ALA A 12 -17.80 -11.95 7.99
C ALA A 12 -19.31 -11.69 7.98
N CYS A 13 -19.75 -10.45 8.19
CA CYS A 13 -21.17 -10.07 8.12
C CYS A 13 -21.76 -10.33 6.73
N ILE A 14 -21.05 -9.94 5.66
CA ILE A 14 -21.51 -10.17 4.28
C ILE A 14 -21.59 -11.67 4.00
N PHE A 15 -20.55 -12.43 4.37
CA PHE A 15 -20.50 -13.86 4.12
C PHE A 15 -21.60 -14.63 4.88
N SER A 16 -21.86 -14.24 6.13
CA SER A 16 -22.98 -14.75 6.93
C SER A 16 -24.33 -14.44 6.26
N SER A 17 -24.55 -13.20 5.79
CA SER A 17 -25.78 -12.81 5.08
C SER A 17 -26.02 -13.58 3.77
N LYS A 18 -24.96 -14.16 3.20
CA LYS A 18 -24.97 -14.98 1.98
C LYS A 18 -24.99 -16.47 2.26
N GLY A 19 -25.26 -16.89 3.49
CA GLY A 19 -25.31 -18.30 3.87
C GLY A 19 -23.96 -19.00 3.70
N TRP A 20 -22.87 -18.29 3.98
CA TRP A 20 -21.49 -18.78 3.85
C TRP A 20 -21.08 -19.16 2.41
N GLN A 21 -21.74 -18.57 1.42
CA GLN A 21 -21.45 -18.81 0.00
C GLN A 21 -20.70 -17.63 -0.64
N TRP A 22 -19.65 -17.95 -1.40
CA TRP A 22 -18.88 -16.97 -2.17
C TRP A 22 -19.73 -16.36 -3.29
N SER A 23 -19.82 -15.02 -3.34
CA SER A 23 -20.62 -14.30 -4.33
C SER A 23 -19.82 -13.78 -5.54
N GLY A 24 -18.50 -13.96 -5.55
CA GLY A 24 -17.63 -13.52 -6.65
C GLY A 24 -17.42 -14.57 -7.75
N PRO A 25 -16.42 -14.35 -8.62
CA PRO A 25 -16.15 -15.22 -9.76
C PRO A 25 -15.79 -16.64 -9.32
N ARG A 26 -16.18 -17.63 -10.12
CA ARG A 26 -15.87 -19.05 -9.92
C ARG A 26 -15.39 -19.68 -11.23
N ALA A 27 -14.46 -20.62 -11.13
CA ALA A 27 -13.84 -21.27 -12.31
C ALA A 27 -14.85 -22.02 -13.18
N TYR A 28 -15.84 -22.68 -12.55
CA TYR A 28 -16.84 -23.51 -13.23
C TYR A 28 -18.17 -22.80 -13.50
N GLN A 29 -18.17 -21.46 -13.46
CA GLN A 29 -19.38 -20.65 -13.67
C GLN A 29 -19.34 -19.96 -15.05
N PRO A 30 -20.49 -19.80 -15.74
CA PRO A 30 -20.57 -19.05 -16.98
C PRO A 30 -19.91 -17.67 -16.90
N ALA A 31 -19.21 -17.28 -17.97
CA ALA A 31 -18.48 -16.01 -18.03
C ALA A 31 -19.37 -14.79 -17.76
N GLU A 32 -20.62 -14.82 -18.20
CA GLU A 32 -21.59 -13.74 -17.98
C GLU A 32 -21.87 -13.51 -16.49
N LEU A 33 -22.00 -14.58 -15.69
CA LEU A 33 -22.22 -14.47 -14.26
C LEU A 33 -20.96 -13.96 -13.53
N ASN A 34 -19.77 -14.36 -13.98
CA ASN A 34 -18.50 -13.89 -13.43
C ASN A 34 -18.28 -12.38 -13.67
N LYS A 35 -18.85 -11.83 -14.75
CA LYS A 35 -18.76 -10.40 -15.13
C LYS A 35 -19.85 -9.53 -14.53
N THR A 36 -20.78 -10.08 -13.75
CA THR A 36 -21.79 -9.27 -13.06
C THR A 36 -21.15 -8.29 -12.08
N TRP A 37 -21.74 -7.11 -11.92
CA TRP A 37 -21.24 -6.09 -10.98
C TRP A 37 -21.14 -6.61 -9.54
N GLY A 38 -22.06 -7.48 -9.12
CA GLY A 38 -21.99 -8.20 -7.85
C GLY A 38 -20.71 -9.02 -7.71
N SER A 39 -20.41 -9.82 -8.73
CA SER A 39 -19.24 -10.69 -8.77
C SER A 39 -17.93 -9.89 -8.74
N ILE A 40 -17.82 -8.86 -9.61
CA ILE A 40 -16.64 -7.99 -9.69
C ILE A 40 -16.44 -7.23 -8.37
N HIS A 41 -17.50 -6.69 -7.77
CA HIS A 41 -17.46 -6.01 -6.47
C HIS A 41 -16.88 -6.92 -5.38
N SER A 42 -17.36 -8.16 -5.28
CA SER A 42 -16.87 -9.13 -4.29
C SER A 42 -15.40 -9.46 -4.51
N MET A 43 -14.96 -9.65 -5.76
CA MET A 43 -13.55 -9.92 -6.08
C MET A 43 -12.65 -8.75 -5.70
N LEU A 44 -12.98 -7.53 -6.13
CA LEU A 44 -12.19 -6.33 -5.82
C LEU A 44 -12.14 -6.07 -4.31
N GLY A 45 -13.26 -6.27 -3.60
CA GLY A 45 -13.32 -6.13 -2.15
C GLY A 45 -12.41 -7.12 -1.42
N LEU A 46 -12.40 -8.39 -1.85
CA LEU A 46 -11.51 -9.40 -1.28
C LEU A 46 -10.03 -9.10 -1.57
N LEU A 47 -9.68 -8.77 -2.82
CA LEU A 47 -8.30 -8.43 -3.19
C LEU A 47 -7.80 -7.19 -2.44
N ALA A 48 -8.66 -6.18 -2.26
CA ALA A 48 -8.37 -5.02 -1.42
C ALA A 48 -8.09 -5.42 0.03
N CYS A 49 -8.90 -6.29 0.62
CA CYS A 49 -8.69 -6.78 1.98
C CYS A 49 -7.37 -7.53 2.11
N VAL A 50 -7.09 -8.49 1.22
CA VAL A 50 -5.83 -9.26 1.24
C VAL A 50 -4.63 -8.35 1.10
N ALA A 51 -4.64 -7.42 0.15
CA ALA A 51 -3.56 -6.46 -0.05
C ALA A 51 -3.38 -5.52 1.16
N ALA A 52 -4.48 -5.14 1.83
CA ALA A 52 -4.43 -4.35 3.07
C ALA A 52 -3.87 -5.16 4.26
N TRP A 53 -4.24 -6.44 4.38
CA TRP A 53 -3.78 -7.32 5.46
C TRP A 53 -2.33 -7.75 5.31
N MET A 54 -1.80 -7.79 4.08
CA MET A 54 -0.39 -8.00 3.80
C MET A 54 0.50 -6.88 4.37
N GLN A 55 -0.02 -5.66 4.52
CA GLN A 55 0.78 -4.51 4.97
C GLN A 55 1.37 -4.67 6.37
N PRO A 56 0.62 -5.06 7.43
CA PRO A 56 1.22 -5.32 8.73
C PRO A 56 2.16 -6.52 8.73
N VAL A 57 1.87 -7.57 7.96
CA VAL A 57 2.79 -8.72 7.82
C VAL A 57 4.12 -8.24 7.27
N ASN A 58 4.09 -7.46 6.18
CA ASN A 58 5.30 -6.85 5.63
C ASN A 58 6.00 -5.95 6.66
N ALA A 59 5.25 -5.17 7.44
CA ALA A 59 5.82 -4.27 8.43
C ALA A 59 6.51 -4.98 9.60
N VAL A 60 6.12 -6.21 9.93
CA VAL A 60 6.84 -7.05 10.92
C VAL A 60 8.23 -7.40 10.39
N PHE A 61 8.32 -7.75 9.11
CA PHE A 61 9.60 -8.07 8.44
C PHE A 61 10.36 -6.83 7.95
N ARG A 62 10.12 -5.65 8.54
CA ARG A 62 10.82 -4.43 8.13
C ARG A 62 12.31 -4.54 8.46
N CYS A 63 13.16 -4.21 7.49
CA CYS A 63 14.61 -4.17 7.71
C CYS A 63 15.05 -2.94 8.49
N GLU A 64 16.27 -3.00 9.03
CA GLU A 64 16.92 -1.90 9.74
C GLU A 64 17.07 -0.63 8.88
N HIS A 65 17.13 0.54 9.54
CA HIS A 65 17.05 1.85 8.89
C HIS A 65 18.09 2.07 7.78
N GLN A 66 19.29 1.51 7.95
CA GLN A 66 20.43 1.73 7.07
C GLN A 66 20.62 0.65 6.00
N SER A 67 19.77 -0.39 5.96
CA SER A 67 19.92 -1.44 4.95
C SER A 67 19.38 -1.01 3.59
N SER A 68 20.04 -1.44 2.52
CA SER A 68 19.58 -1.23 1.13
C SER A 68 18.22 -1.88 0.86
N LEU A 69 17.90 -2.98 1.56
CA LEU A 69 16.61 -3.68 1.51
C LEU A 69 15.43 -2.81 1.94
N ARG A 70 15.67 -1.77 2.75
CA ARG A 70 14.64 -0.85 3.19
C ARG A 70 14.03 -0.03 2.04
N VAL A 71 14.80 0.23 0.98
CA VAL A 71 14.27 0.88 -0.23
C VAL A 71 13.24 -0.01 -0.91
N ILE A 72 13.56 -1.30 -1.08
CA ILE A 72 12.65 -2.28 -1.68
C ILE A 72 11.40 -2.44 -0.82
N PHE A 73 11.56 -2.58 0.49
CA PHE A 73 10.45 -2.63 1.44
C PHE A 73 9.51 -1.43 1.29
N ASN A 74 10.06 -0.21 1.22
CA ASN A 74 9.26 1.01 1.08
C ASN A 74 8.51 1.06 -0.25
N ILE A 75 9.12 0.60 -1.36
CA ILE A 75 8.45 0.52 -2.67
C ILE A 75 7.29 -0.48 -2.60
N LEU A 76 7.53 -1.69 -2.09
CA LEU A 76 6.50 -2.72 -1.96
C LEU A 76 5.36 -2.26 -1.04
N HIS A 77 5.69 -1.66 0.12
CA HIS A 77 4.71 -1.14 1.06
C HIS A 77 3.83 -0.06 0.42
N ARG A 78 4.42 0.90 -0.31
CA ARG A 78 3.67 1.94 -1.03
C ARG A 78 2.78 1.35 -2.12
N PHE A 79 3.31 0.41 -2.90
CA PHE A 79 2.56 -0.20 -4.00
C PHE A 79 1.38 -1.04 -3.51
N CYS A 80 1.59 -1.91 -2.51
CA CYS A 80 0.53 -2.68 -1.88
C CYS A 80 -0.51 -1.77 -1.20
N GLY A 81 -0.05 -0.72 -0.52
CA GLY A 81 -0.86 0.34 0.07
C GLY A 81 -1.84 0.97 -0.91
N PHE A 82 -1.28 1.55 -1.96
CA PHE A 82 -2.03 2.29 -2.96
C PHE A 82 -2.95 1.38 -3.79
N SER A 83 -2.49 0.18 -4.15
CA SER A 83 -3.30 -0.80 -4.88
C SER A 83 -4.48 -1.29 -4.05
N ALA A 84 -4.28 -1.57 -2.75
CA ALA A 84 -5.37 -1.93 -1.85
C ALA A 84 -6.44 -0.84 -1.79
N TRP A 85 -6.01 0.43 -1.68
CA TRP A 85 -6.91 1.58 -1.68
C TRP A 85 -7.68 1.71 -3.01
N LEU A 86 -7.01 1.59 -4.16
CA LEU A 86 -7.66 1.67 -5.47
C LEU A 86 -8.73 0.58 -5.67
N MET A 87 -8.42 -0.67 -5.31
CA MET A 87 -9.38 -1.77 -5.40
C MET A 87 -10.57 -1.57 -4.45
N ALA A 88 -10.33 -1.06 -3.23
CA ALA A 88 -11.39 -0.72 -2.29
C ALA A 88 -12.29 0.40 -2.86
N ALA A 89 -11.69 1.49 -3.37
CA ALA A 89 -12.43 2.60 -3.97
C ALA A 89 -13.26 2.15 -5.17
N ALA A 90 -12.71 1.31 -6.05
CA ALA A 90 -13.43 0.73 -7.17
C ALA A 90 -14.60 -0.16 -6.71
N SER A 91 -14.37 -1.02 -5.70
CA SER A 91 -15.41 -1.86 -5.11
C SER A 91 -16.54 -1.01 -4.50
N THR A 92 -16.21 0.05 -3.76
CA THR A 92 -17.19 1.00 -3.18
C THR A 92 -17.96 1.74 -4.26
N MET A 93 -17.30 2.20 -5.33
CA MET A 93 -17.98 2.85 -6.45
C MET A 93 -19.02 1.91 -7.09
N ILE A 94 -18.65 0.64 -7.32
CA ILE A 94 -19.59 -0.36 -7.86
C ILE A 94 -20.79 -0.49 -6.92
N ALA A 95 -20.57 -0.59 -5.61
CA ALA A 95 -21.65 -0.70 -4.65
C ALA A 95 -22.60 0.50 -4.71
N VAL A 96 -22.06 1.72 -4.68
CA VAL A 96 -22.85 2.96 -4.68
C VAL A 96 -23.63 3.13 -5.99
N ARG A 97 -23.05 2.74 -7.13
CA ARG A 97 -23.68 2.92 -8.45
C ARG A 97 -24.67 1.83 -8.83
N TRP A 98 -24.39 0.58 -8.47
CA TRP A 98 -25.12 -0.60 -8.96
C TRP A 98 -25.97 -1.28 -7.88
N PHE A 99 -25.74 -1.00 -6.61
CA PHE A 99 -26.60 -1.47 -5.50
C PHE A 99 -27.41 -0.31 -4.91
N SER A 100 -27.86 0.63 -5.73
CA SER A 100 -28.60 1.83 -5.33
C SER A 100 -29.80 1.52 -4.43
N GLY A 101 -30.51 0.41 -4.66
CA GLY A 101 -31.63 -0.04 -3.82
C GLY A 101 -31.27 -0.43 -2.38
N ARG A 102 -29.98 -0.43 -2.00
CA ARG A 102 -29.51 -0.67 -0.62
C ARG A 102 -29.28 0.62 0.17
N PHE A 103 -29.41 1.79 -0.46
CA PHE A 103 -29.19 3.08 0.18
C PHE A 103 -30.51 3.84 0.30
N THR A 104 -30.72 4.53 1.43
CA THR A 104 -31.87 5.43 1.63
C THR A 104 -31.92 6.53 0.58
N SER A 105 -30.75 7.05 0.18
CA SER A 105 -30.61 7.99 -0.94
C SER A 105 -29.37 7.65 -1.78
N PRO A 106 -29.55 7.08 -2.98
CA PRO A 106 -28.43 6.76 -3.88
C PRO A 106 -27.61 7.97 -4.30
N HIS A 107 -28.25 9.12 -4.48
CA HIS A 107 -27.56 10.37 -4.84
C HIS A 107 -26.68 10.88 -3.69
N ALA A 108 -27.16 10.80 -2.44
CA ALA A 108 -26.35 11.16 -1.28
C ALA A 108 -25.17 10.20 -1.10
N ALA A 109 -25.37 8.89 -1.30
CA ALA A 109 -24.28 7.91 -1.25
C ALA A 109 -23.20 8.20 -2.30
N LEU A 110 -23.59 8.53 -3.53
CA LEU A 110 -22.66 8.93 -4.59
C LEU A 110 -21.94 10.24 -4.24
N GLY A 111 -22.66 11.25 -3.76
CA GLY A 111 -22.08 12.53 -3.34
C GLY A 111 -21.04 12.35 -2.23
N LEU A 112 -21.34 11.54 -1.22
CA LEU A 112 -20.40 11.20 -0.14
C LEU A 112 -19.16 10.48 -0.66
N PHE A 113 -19.33 9.50 -1.56
CA PHE A 113 -18.20 8.79 -2.15
C PHE A 113 -17.30 9.71 -2.99
N VAL A 114 -17.89 10.56 -3.85
CA VAL A 114 -17.13 11.55 -4.62
C VAL A 114 -16.39 12.51 -3.71
N THR A 115 -17.05 13.02 -2.66
CA THR A 115 -16.42 13.90 -1.67
C THR A 115 -15.23 13.23 -0.99
N TYR A 116 -15.38 11.97 -0.58
CA TYR A 116 -14.31 11.17 0.00
C TYR A 116 -13.10 11.05 -0.96
N VAL A 117 -13.34 10.72 -2.23
CA VAL A 117 -12.27 10.61 -3.24
C VAL A 117 -11.57 11.95 -3.47
N VAL A 118 -12.31 13.05 -3.52
CA VAL A 118 -11.74 14.40 -3.67
C VAL A 118 -10.88 14.77 -2.47
N VAL A 119 -11.37 14.58 -1.24
CA VAL A 119 -10.62 14.86 -0.01
C VAL A 119 -9.35 14.02 0.06
N PHE A 120 -9.43 12.73 -0.28
CA PHE A 120 -8.25 11.87 -0.35
C PHE A 120 -7.24 12.38 -1.40
N GLY A 121 -7.71 12.72 -2.60
CA GLY A 121 -6.86 13.25 -3.68
C GLY A 121 -6.16 14.55 -3.30
N VAL A 122 -6.86 15.50 -2.70
CA VAL A 122 -6.28 16.76 -2.19
C VAL A 122 -5.24 16.47 -1.11
N THR A 123 -5.54 15.58 -0.17
CA THR A 123 -4.61 15.19 0.90
C THR A 123 -3.36 14.52 0.35
N PHE A 124 -3.51 13.66 -0.66
CA PHE A 124 -2.40 12.99 -1.33
C PHE A 124 -1.50 13.99 -2.05
N ILE A 125 -2.07 14.89 -2.86
CA ILE A 125 -1.34 15.96 -3.55
C ILE A 125 -0.60 16.84 -2.55
N PHE A 126 -1.27 17.26 -1.47
CA PHE A 126 -0.65 18.07 -0.43
C PHE A 126 0.53 17.35 0.23
N SER A 127 0.38 16.05 0.51
CA SER A 127 1.45 15.22 1.10
C SER A 127 2.66 15.10 0.17
N GLU A 128 2.46 14.89 -1.13
CA GLU A 128 3.54 14.83 -2.12
C GLU A 128 4.24 16.20 -2.29
N VAL A 129 3.49 17.31 -2.29
CA VAL A 129 4.06 18.66 -2.33
C VAL A 129 4.94 18.91 -1.10
N LEU A 130 4.49 18.54 0.10
CA LEU A 130 5.29 18.65 1.31
C LEU A 130 6.55 17.77 1.26
N TYR A 131 6.43 16.53 0.77
CA TYR A 131 7.56 15.63 0.60
C TYR A 131 8.63 16.23 -0.32
N ILE A 132 8.23 16.76 -1.48
CA ILE A 132 9.12 17.41 -2.44
C ILE A 132 9.79 18.64 -1.82
N ARG A 133 9.02 19.49 -1.11
CA ARG A 133 9.56 20.69 -0.44
C ARG A 133 10.62 20.32 0.60
N ILE A 134 10.34 19.34 1.45
CA ILE A 134 11.28 18.88 2.48
C ILE A 134 12.53 18.28 1.84
N TRP A 135 12.38 17.50 0.77
CA TRP A 135 13.51 16.94 0.02
C TRP A 135 14.40 18.05 -0.57
N TRP A 136 13.79 19.09 -1.16
CA TRP A 136 14.52 20.24 -1.71
C TRP A 136 15.30 20.98 -0.62
N GLN A 137 14.67 21.22 0.53
CA GLN A 137 15.32 21.88 1.67
C GLN A 137 16.54 21.09 2.17
N ARG A 138 16.43 19.76 2.30
CA ARG A 138 17.57 18.92 2.70
C ARG A 138 18.71 18.96 1.69
N LYS A 139 18.40 18.93 0.39
CA LYS A 139 19.43 19.02 -0.65
C LYS A 139 20.22 20.33 -0.54
N ASN A 140 19.54 21.45 -0.33
CA ASN A 140 20.20 22.76 -0.21
C ASN A 140 21.09 22.86 1.04
N VAL A 141 20.71 22.21 2.15
CA VAL A 141 21.53 22.21 3.38
C VAL A 141 22.80 21.38 3.19
N VAL A 142 22.72 20.18 2.61
CA VAL A 142 23.89 19.31 2.38
C VAL A 142 24.89 19.95 1.42
N VAL A 143 24.41 20.59 0.36
CA VAL A 143 25.29 21.34 -0.57
C VAL A 143 26.03 22.49 0.14
N SER A 144 25.45 23.06 1.19
CA SER A 144 26.11 24.13 1.96
C SER A 144 27.18 23.61 2.93
N SER A 145 27.07 22.37 3.45
CA SER A 145 28.05 21.79 4.36
C SER A 145 29.26 21.21 3.64
N ASP A 146 29.09 20.68 2.42
CA ASP A 146 30.18 20.10 1.63
C ASP A 146 31.15 21.15 1.05
N VAL A 147 30.82 22.45 1.18
CA VAL A 147 31.66 23.57 0.74
C VAL A 147 32.71 23.96 1.79
N GLU A 148 32.64 23.43 3.02
CA GLU A 148 33.76 23.46 3.96
C GLU A 148 34.77 22.33 3.65
N MET A 149 35.48 22.44 2.53
CA MET A 149 36.64 21.56 2.26
C MET A 149 37.86 22.06 3.05
N TYR A 150 38.26 21.30 4.07
CA TYR A 150 39.62 21.38 4.60
C TYR A 150 40.57 20.64 3.63
N PRO A 151 41.74 21.22 3.29
CA PRO A 151 42.69 20.54 2.42
C PRO A 151 43.22 19.27 3.10
N ILE A 152 42.97 18.11 2.49
CA ILE A 152 43.51 16.83 2.93
C ILE A 152 44.81 16.59 2.16
N ASP A 153 45.90 16.43 2.91
CA ASP A 153 47.23 16.12 2.40
C ASP A 153 47.28 14.70 1.80
N GLU A 154 48.01 14.57 0.71
CA GLU A 154 48.01 13.46 -0.25
C GLU A 154 48.82 12.26 0.26
N LYS A 155 48.38 11.61 1.34
CA LYS A 155 48.91 10.32 1.79
C LYS A 155 47.84 9.50 2.50
N ASP A 156 47.13 8.66 1.76
CA ASP A 156 46.69 7.32 2.18
C ASP A 156 45.60 6.78 1.24
N SER A 157 46.03 6.31 0.07
CA SER A 157 45.18 5.57 -0.86
C SER A 157 45.58 4.09 -0.82
N ASN A 158 45.01 3.31 0.10
CA ASN A 158 45.01 1.84 0.04
C ASN A 158 43.99 1.25 1.04
N VAL A 159 42.73 1.03 0.64
CA VAL A 159 41.91 -0.02 1.28
C VAL A 159 41.09 -0.75 0.22
N ILE A 160 41.22 -2.06 0.29
CA ILE A 160 41.02 -3.10 -0.72
C ILE A 160 39.55 -3.54 -0.80
N LEU A 161 39.15 -3.93 -2.01
CA LEU A 161 37.93 -4.65 -2.34
C LEU A 161 37.74 -5.90 -1.46
N SER A 162 36.63 -5.99 -0.73
CA SER A 162 36.10 -7.23 -0.17
C SER A 162 34.59 -7.08 0.09
N ALA A 163 33.79 -6.99 -0.98
CA ALA A 163 32.37 -6.61 -0.89
C ALA A 163 31.38 -7.67 -1.42
N ASP A 164 31.83 -8.89 -1.75
CA ASP A 164 30.97 -9.88 -2.42
C ASP A 164 30.69 -11.18 -1.65
N GLU A 165 31.33 -11.43 -0.49
CA GLU A 165 30.98 -12.61 0.34
C GLU A 165 30.04 -12.28 1.51
N GLU A 166 29.89 -11.02 1.89
CA GLU A 166 29.04 -10.61 3.03
C GLU A 166 27.53 -10.62 2.72
N LYS A 167 27.16 -10.58 1.42
CA LYS A 167 25.76 -10.51 0.97
C LYS A 167 24.97 -11.79 1.20
N VAL A 168 25.63 -12.95 1.27
CA VAL A 168 24.96 -14.25 1.42
C VAL A 168 24.69 -14.58 2.89
N ILE A 169 25.56 -14.13 3.81
CA ILE A 169 25.38 -14.34 5.25
C ILE A 169 24.32 -13.37 5.82
N HIS A 170 24.26 -12.12 5.32
CA HIS A 170 23.23 -11.16 5.70
C HIS A 170 21.81 -11.59 5.27
N TYR A 171 21.70 -12.46 4.27
CA TYR A 171 20.43 -13.03 3.81
C TYR A 171 19.82 -14.02 4.81
N ILE A 172 20.65 -14.68 5.64
CA ILE A 172 20.20 -15.68 6.63
C ILE A 172 19.91 -15.02 7.99
N ILE A 173 20.63 -13.95 8.35
CA ILE A 173 20.46 -13.29 9.67
C ILE A 173 19.12 -12.54 9.77
N CYS A 174 18.57 -12.00 8.66
CA CYS A 174 17.22 -11.42 8.66
C CYS A 174 16.09 -12.45 8.85
N TYR A 175 16.36 -13.76 8.85
CA TYR A 175 15.34 -14.81 9.02
C TYR A 175 15.25 -15.40 10.44
N ILE A 176 16.17 -15.06 11.36
CA ILE A 176 16.31 -15.76 12.65
C ILE A 176 16.07 -14.90 13.91
N HIS A 177 15.97 -13.57 13.82
CA HIS A 177 15.63 -12.73 14.98
C HIS A 177 14.39 -11.85 14.74
N SER A 178 13.22 -12.51 14.80
CA SER A 178 12.02 -11.95 15.43
C SER A 178 11.93 -12.42 16.87
#